data_AF-A0A4S0IPE5-F1
#
_entry.id   AF-A0A4S0IPE5-F1
#
_cell.length_a   1.000
_cell.length_b   1.000
_cell.length_c   1.000
_cell.angle_alpha   90.00
_cell.angle_beta   90.00
_cell.angle_gamma   90.00
#
_symmetry.space_group_name_H-M   'P 1'
#
loop_
_entity.id
_entity.type
_entity.pdbx_description
1 polymer ?
#
loop_
_entity_poly.entity_id
_entity_poly.type
_entity_poly.pdbx_seq_one_letter_code
_entity_poly.pdbx_strand_id
1 'polypeptide(L)' 'LIAAIGVGVCSSVIPYICDQLAMARLPRASFALMLSLLPLTATLIGVVVLRQVPVVTDCLGVALVIAGVAMHKPAANT' A
#
# COMPACT_ATOMS: atom_id res chain seq x y z
N LEU A 1 25.54 9.67 6.99
CA LEU A 1 24.58 10.79 7.16
C LEU A 1 23.75 11.03 5.90
N ILE A 2 24.37 11.29 4.74
CA ILE A 2 23.63 11.55 3.47
C ILE A 2 22.68 10.41 3.08
N ALA A 3 23.12 9.14 3.18
CA ALA A 3 22.26 7.99 2.91
C ALA A 3 21.04 7.91 3.86
N ALA A 4 21.23 8.22 5.14
CA ALA A 4 20.14 8.23 6.13
C ALA A 4 19.12 9.34 5.85
N ILE A 5 19.59 10.52 5.42
CA ILE A 5 18.73 11.61 4.95
C ILE A 5 17.95 11.16 3.71
N GLY A 6 18.62 10.53 2.74
CA GLY A 6 17.98 10.00 1.53
C GLY A 6 16.88 8.98 1.86
N VAL A 7 17.16 8.02 2.75
CA VAL A 7 16.16 7.03 3.20
C VAL A 7 14.97 7.70 3.89
N GLY A 8 15.20 8.67 4.78
CA GLY A 8 14.13 9.39 5.47
C GLY A 8 13.25 10.22 4.52
N VAL A 9 13.86 10.87 3.53
CA VAL A 9 13.12 11.62 2.51
C VAL A 9 12.28 10.68 1.64
N CYS A 10 12.87 9.60 1.13
CA CYS A 10 12.18 8.65 0.26
C CYS A 10 11.10 7.83 0.96
N SER A 11 11.31 7.43 2.22
CA SER A 11 10.39 6.56 2.95
C SER A 11 9.32 7.30 3.76
N SER A 12 9.52 8.57 4.08
CA SER A 12 8.57 9.33 4.92
C SER A 12 8.10 10.63 4.26
N VAL A 13 9.02 11.52 3.88
CA VAL A 13 8.64 12.87 3.42
C VAL A 13 7.85 12.81 2.12
N ILE A 14 8.39 12.13 1.11
CA ILE A 14 7.73 11.97 -0.19
C ILE A 14 6.37 11.27 -0.06
N PRO A 15 6.26 10.07 0.54
CA PRO A 15 4.98 9.38 0.65
C PRO A 15 3.96 10.16 1.47
N TYR A 16 4.38 10.85 2.54
CA TYR A 16 3.46 11.70 3.31
C TYR A 16 2.87 12.84 2.47
N ILE A 17 3.69 13.53 1.68
CA ILE A 17 3.20 14.58 0.79
C ILE A 17 2.22 14.00 -0.23
N CYS A 18 2.55 12.84 -0.83
CA CYS A 18 1.67 12.14 -1.75
C CYS A 18 0.34 11.76 -1.11
N ASP A 19 0.35 11.21 0.10
CA ASP A 19 -0.87 10.84 0.84
C ASP A 19 -1.73 12.06 1.14
N GLN A 20 -1.12 13.16 1.57
CA GLN A 20 -1.84 14.40 1.86
C GLN A 20 -2.48 14.99 0.60
N LEU A 21 -1.76 14.99 -0.52
CA LEU A 21 -2.32 15.40 -1.82
C LEU A 21 -3.43 14.46 -2.28
N ALA A 22 -3.26 13.15 -2.11
CA ALA A 22 -4.24 12.14 -2.45
C ALA A 22 -5.53 12.32 -1.63
N MET A 23 -5.43 12.52 -0.32
CA MET A 23 -6.59 12.82 0.54
C MET A 23 -7.28 14.13 0.17
N ALA A 24 -6.52 15.13 -0.30
CA ALA A 24 -7.07 16.41 -0.75
C ALA A 24 -7.77 16.34 -2.13
N ARG A 25 -7.59 15.25 -2.90
CA ARG A 25 -8.04 15.14 -4.30
C ARG A 25 -8.95 13.94 -4.57
N LEU A 26 -8.83 12.86 -3.81
CA LEU A 26 -9.58 11.61 -4.03
C LEU A 26 -10.73 11.45 -3.05
N PRO A 27 -11.84 10.81 -3.46
CA PRO A 27 -12.85 10.33 -2.54
C PRO A 27 -12.25 9.36 -1.51
N ARG A 28 -12.75 9.41 -0.28
CA ARG A 28 -12.25 8.63 0.86
C ARG A 28 -12.20 7.12 0.57
N ALA A 29 -13.19 6.61 -0.16
CA ALA A 29 -13.26 5.20 -0.57
C ALA A 29 -12.11 4.82 -1.51
N SER A 30 -11.81 5.63 -2.53
CA SER A 30 -10.73 5.36 -3.48
C SER A 30 -9.36 5.38 -2.81
N PHE A 31 -9.12 6.32 -1.89
CA PHE A 31 -7.89 6.37 -1.11
C PHE A 31 -7.73 5.14 -0.20
N ALA A 32 -8.80 4.75 0.50
CA ALA A 32 -8.80 3.54 1.33
C ALA A 32 -8.52 2.27 0.51
N LEU A 33 -9.03 2.20 -0.73
CA LEU A 33 -8.72 1.10 -1.65
C LEU A 33 -7.23 1.07 -2.02
N MET A 34 -6.62 2.21 -2.37
CA MET A 34 -5.17 2.29 -2.60
C MET A 34 -4.37 1.82 -1.38
N LEU A 35 -4.75 2.27 -0.18
CA LEU A 35 -4.07 1.90 1.07
C LEU A 35 -4.23 0.41 1.41
N SER A 36 -5.39 -0.18 1.07
CA SER A 36 -5.64 -1.61 1.28
C SER A 36 -4.76 -2.51 0.41
N LEU A 37 -4.24 -2.00 -0.71
CA LEU A 37 -3.32 -2.74 -1.59
C LEU A 37 -1.86 -2.68 -1.11
N LEU A 38 -1.55 -1.84 -0.12
CA LEU A 38 -0.22 -1.68 0.47
C LEU A 38 0.41 -3.01 0.96
N PRO A 39 -0.30 -3.90 1.69
CA PRO A 39 0.27 -5.20 2.07
C PRO A 39 0.69 -6.05 0.86
N LEU A 40 -0.09 -6.06 -0.22
CA LEU A 40 0.28 -6.80 -1.43
C LEU A 40 1.58 -6.25 -2.05
N THR A 41 1.68 -4.92 -2.21
CA THR A 41 2.89 -4.31 -2.79
C THR A 41 4.09 -4.45 -1.86
N ALA A 42 3.91 -4.34 -0.55
CA ALA A 42 4.96 -4.57 0.44
C ALA A 42 5.52 -6.00 0.37
N THR A 43 4.65 -7.01 0.29
CA THR A 43 5.08 -8.41 0.12
C THR A 43 5.83 -8.61 -1.19
N LEU A 44 5.34 -8.06 -2.31
CA LEU A 44 6.02 -8.15 -3.60
C LEU A 44 7.42 -7.51 -3.58
N ILE A 45 7.54 -6.32 -3.00
CA ILE A 45 8.84 -5.64 -2.84
C ILE A 45 9.76 -6.48 -1.94
N GLY A 46 9.26 -7.04 -0.83
CA GLY A 46 10.01 -7.93 0.05
C GLY A 46 10.55 -9.17 -0.66
N VAL A 47 9.75 -9.78 -1.53
CA VAL A 47 10.16 -10.91 -2.37
C VAL A 47 11.21 -10.49 -3.40
N VAL A 48 11.00 -9.39 -4.11
CA VAL A 48 11.87 -8.97 -5.23
C VAL A 48 13.20 -8.40 -4.74
N VAL A 49 13.16 -7.49 -3.78
CA VAL A 49 14.32 -6.71 -3.33
C VAL A 49 15.07 -7.46 -2.23
N LEU A 50 14.37 -8.08 -1.28
CA LEU A 50 14.98 -8.76 -0.14
C LEU A 50 15.08 -10.28 -0.33
N ARG A 51 14.51 -10.86 -1.40
CA ARG A 51 14.44 -12.31 -1.66
C ARG A 51 13.86 -13.11 -0.48
N GLN A 52 12.95 -12.50 0.27
CA GLN A 52 12.26 -13.16 1.37
C GLN A 52 11.18 -14.09 0.79
N VAL A 53 11.21 -15.36 1.16
CA VAL A 53 10.15 -16.31 0.81
C VAL A 53 9.02 -16.12 1.83
N PRO A 54 7.85 -15.59 1.43
CA PRO A 54 6.74 -15.38 2.35
C PRO A 54 6.27 -16.72 2.87
N VAL A 55 5.94 -16.80 4.16
CA VAL A 55 5.37 -18.03 4.71
C VAL A 55 3.89 -18.13 4.35
N VAL A 56 3.32 -19.32 4.48
CA VAL A 56 1.93 -19.61 4.09
C VAL A 56 0.93 -18.66 4.77
N THR A 57 1.20 -18.24 6.00
CA THR A 57 0.36 -17.30 6.75
C THR A 57 0.37 -15.89 6.16
N ASP A 58 1.50 -15.41 5.65
CA ASP A 58 1.58 -14.10 4.97
C ASP A 58 0.78 -14.13 3.68
N CYS A 59 0.92 -15.21 2.91
CA CYS A 59 0.16 -15.43 1.68
C CYS A 59 -1.35 -15.47 1.93
N LEU A 60 -1.79 -16.14 3.01
CA LEU A 60 -3.19 -16.15 3.42
C LEU A 60 -3.69 -14.75 3.81
N GLY A 61 -2.90 -13.99 4.57
CA GLY A 61 -3.23 -12.62 4.95
C GLY A 61 -3.40 -11.70 3.72
N VAL A 62 -2.43 -11.73 2.80
CA VAL A 62 -2.49 -10.97 1.55
C VAL A 62 -3.68 -11.42 0.69
N ALA A 63 -3.93 -12.73 0.57
CA ALA A 63 -5.06 -13.26 -0.19
C ALA A 63 -6.41 -12.81 0.37
N LEU A 64 -6.57 -12.76 1.70
CA LEU A 64 -7.78 -12.25 2.36
C LEU A 64 -7.99 -10.76 2.07
N VAL A 65 -6.92 -9.96 2.12
CA VAL A 65 -7.00 -8.53 1.78
C VAL A 65 -7.42 -8.35 0.32
N ILE A 66 -6.81 -9.09 -0.63
CA ILE A 66 -7.18 -9.05 -2.05
C ILE A 66 -8.64 -9.46 -2.25
N ALA A 67 -9.10 -10.51 -1.57
CA ALA A 67 -10.50 -10.94 -1.63
C ALA A 67 -11.45 -9.83 -1.14
N GLY A 68 -11.11 -9.16 -0.04
CA GLY A 68 -11.86 -8.00 0.47
C GLY A 68 -11.92 -6.85 -0.54
N VAL A 69 -10.80 -6.54 -1.19
CA VAL A 69 -10.74 -5.51 -2.26
C VAL A 69 -11.59 -5.92 -3.47
N ALA A 70 -11.50 -7.18 -3.91
CA ALA A 70 -12.28 -7.69 -5.05
C ALA A 70 -13.79 -7.67 -4.78
N MET A 71 -14.20 -7.89 -3.53
CA MET A 71 -15.60 -7.79 -3.10
C MET A 71 -16.08 -6.36 -2.89
N HIS A 72 -15.17 -5.39 -2.71
CA HIS A 72 -15.54 -4.01 -2.47
C HIS A 72 -16.10 -3.36 -3.75
N LYS A 73 -17.43 -3.26 -3.83
CA LYS A 73 -18.10 -2.40 -4.82
C LYS A 73 -18.06 -0.95 -4.35
N PRO A 74 -17.46 -0.02 -5.10
CA PRO A 74 -17.67 1.39 -4.83
C PRO A 74 -19.17 1.68 -4.98
N ALA A 75 -19.75 2.39 -4.00
CA ALA A 75 -21.13 2.85 -4.10
C ALA A 75 -21.22 3.70 -5.37
N ALA A 76 -22.00 3.23 -6.36
CA ALA A 76 -22.30 3.98 -7.56
C ALA A 76 -23.14 5.19 -7.13
N ASN A 77 -22.46 6.31 -6.90
CA ASN A 77 -23.14 7.56 -6.60
C ASN A 77 -23.79 8.03 -7.90
N THR A 78 -25.12 7.87 -7.95
CA THR A 78 -26.01 8.54 -8.90
C THR A 78 -25.92 10.06 -8.71
#